data_AF-A0A1Y1X0L9-F1
#
_entry.id   AF-A0A1Y1X0L9-F1
#
_cell.length_a   1.000
_cell.length_b   1.000
_cell.length_c   1.000
_cell.angle_alpha   90.00
_cell.angle_beta   90.00
_cell.angle_gamma   90.00
#
_symmetry.space_group_name_H-M   'P 1'
#
loop_
_entity.id
_entity.type
_entity.pdbx_description
1 polymer ?
#
loop_
_entity_poly.entity_id
_entity_poly.type
_entity_poly.pdbx_seq_one_letter_code
_entity_poly.pdbx_strand_id
1 'polypeptide(L)'
;MYQNVYTEDYGDCHQINGRLNKLNDLKDLTIHSYKGHIEKGILSGLNKLERLNIQYTYLSNDNMKEIIALPNLKELYFYNPEFESDFSFELFKKASNIQTLTVHGNLLNYVASGLVKNLTNVKKLVLNAGFEGIPKFVYDIPNLKKLTVNFREVQLD
;
A
#
# COMPACT_ATOMS: atom_id res chain seq x y z
N MET A 1 -11.67 15.46 9.77
CA MET A 1 -10.56 14.68 10.36
C MET A 1 -9.28 15.26 9.80
N TYR A 2 -8.36 15.71 10.65
CA TYR A 2 -7.06 16.16 10.19
C TYR A 2 -6.35 14.95 9.56
N GLN A 3 -6.20 14.94 8.23
CA GLN A 3 -5.28 14.00 7.60
C GLN A 3 -3.88 14.39 8.06
N ASN A 4 -3.19 13.47 8.74
CA ASN A 4 -1.78 13.65 9.03
C ASN A 4 -1.03 13.32 7.75
N VAL A 5 -0.87 14.36 6.92
CA VAL A 5 -0.10 14.30 5.68
C VAL A 5 1.32 14.72 6.00
N TYR A 6 2.26 13.82 5.74
CA TYR A 6 3.69 14.12 5.71
C TYR A 6 4.08 14.33 4.26
N THR A 7 4.52 15.54 3.96
CA THR A 7 5.00 15.94 2.63
C THR A 7 6.45 16.37 2.74
N GLU A 8 7.29 15.85 1.87
CA GLU A 8 8.63 16.38 1.65
C GLU A 8 8.83 16.61 0.16
N ASP A 9 9.35 17.80 -0.19
CA ASP A 9 9.45 18.21 -1.59
C ASP A 9 10.57 17.46 -2.33
N TYR A 10 11.71 17.10 -1.69
CA TYR A 10 12.82 16.41 -2.36
C TYR A 10 13.75 15.66 -1.38
N GLY A 11 13.74 14.32 -1.43
CA GLY A 11 14.99 13.54 -1.31
C GLY A 11 15.22 12.60 -0.13
N ASP A 12 14.60 12.75 1.05
CA ASP A 12 14.85 11.80 2.16
C ASP A 12 13.86 11.96 3.33
N CYS A 13 13.15 10.88 3.73
CA CYS A 13 12.15 10.91 4.82
C CYS A 13 12.76 11.11 6.23
N HIS A 14 13.97 11.64 6.36
CA HIS A 14 14.64 11.87 7.63
C HIS A 14 13.81 12.72 8.61
N GLN A 15 12.91 13.61 8.14
CA GLN A 15 12.06 14.40 9.03
C GLN A 15 10.90 13.60 9.65
N ILE A 16 10.58 12.43 9.10
CA ILE A 16 9.50 11.56 9.58
C ILE A 16 9.90 10.83 10.87
N ASN A 17 11.17 10.38 11.02
CA ASN A 17 11.61 9.51 12.12
C ASN A 17 11.32 10.06 13.51
N GLY A 18 11.65 11.33 13.74
CA GLY A 18 11.45 11.97 15.04
C GLY A 18 9.99 12.27 15.36
N ARG A 19 9.12 12.30 14.34
CA ARG A 19 7.72 12.72 14.45
C ARG A 19 6.76 11.54 14.58
N LEU A 20 6.93 10.45 13.83
CA LEU A 20 6.00 9.31 13.87
C LEU A 20 6.13 8.44 15.13
N ASN A 21 7.34 8.30 15.70
CA ASN A 21 7.59 7.50 16.91
C ASN A 21 6.85 8.01 18.16
N LYS A 22 6.26 9.22 18.10
CA LYS A 22 5.46 9.82 19.16
C LYS A 22 3.96 9.80 18.89
N LEU A 23 3.54 9.37 17.69
CA LEU A 23 2.15 9.40 17.24
C LEU A 23 1.52 8.01 17.32
N ASN A 24 1.58 7.41 18.50
CA ASN A 24 1.08 6.07 18.76
C ASN A 24 -0.45 5.94 18.63
N ASP A 25 -1.15 7.08 18.55
CA ASP A 25 -2.60 7.17 18.38
C ASP A 25 -3.05 7.43 16.95
N LEU A 26 -2.10 7.46 16.00
CA LEU A 26 -2.38 7.74 14.62
C LEU A 26 -3.23 6.63 13.99
N LYS A 27 -4.37 7.01 13.42
CA LYS A 27 -5.25 6.10 12.66
C LYS A 27 -5.07 6.20 11.16
N ASP A 28 -4.69 7.39 10.69
CA ASP A 28 -4.59 7.72 9.27
C ASP A 28 -3.27 8.44 9.01
N LEU A 29 -2.49 7.91 8.08
CA LEU A 29 -1.20 8.45 7.69
C LEU A 29 -1.13 8.55 6.17
N THR A 30 -0.78 9.73 5.68
CA THR A 30 -0.29 9.88 4.30
C THR A 30 1.18 10.24 4.31
N ILE A 31 1.99 9.47 3.60
CA ILE A 31 3.40 9.75 3.33
C ILE A 31 3.48 10.13 1.85
N HIS A 32 3.98 11.33 1.59
CA HIS A 32 4.24 11.85 0.26
C HIS A 32 5.68 12.33 0.22
N SER A 33 6.51 11.69 -0.60
CA SER A 33 7.89 12.10 -0.81
C SER A 33 8.25 11.81 -2.24
N TYR A 34 8.67 12.81 -3.02
CA TYR A 34 9.04 12.65 -4.42
C TYR A 34 10.33 11.83 -4.56
N LYS A 35 10.19 10.50 -4.71
CA LYS A 35 11.25 9.49 -4.80
C LYS A 35 12.16 9.35 -3.57
N GLY A 36 11.79 9.94 -2.43
CA GLY A 36 12.50 9.73 -1.17
C GLY A 36 12.23 8.33 -0.61
N HIS A 37 13.11 7.86 0.28
CA HIS A 37 12.99 6.56 0.94
C HIS A 37 12.41 6.71 2.36
N ILE A 38 11.62 5.74 2.81
CA ILE A 38 11.22 5.61 4.22
C ILE A 38 12.31 4.82 4.94
N GLU A 39 12.92 5.38 5.98
CA GLU A 39 13.90 4.60 6.75
C GLU A 39 13.29 3.38 7.44
N LYS A 40 14.15 2.42 7.77
CA LYS A 40 13.76 1.23 8.54
C LYS A 40 13.38 1.59 9.98
N GLY A 41 12.35 0.93 10.49
CA GLY A 41 11.85 1.03 11.86
C GLY A 41 10.81 2.12 12.08
N ILE A 42 10.58 2.95 11.07
CA ILE A 42 9.78 4.18 11.17
C ILE A 42 8.30 3.90 11.25
N LEU A 43 7.86 2.81 10.64
CA LEU A 43 6.47 2.39 10.70
C LEU A 43 6.24 1.41 11.86
N SER A 44 7.31 0.82 12.40
CA SER A 44 7.27 -0.14 13.51
C SER A 44 6.88 0.53 14.83
N GLY A 45 5.58 0.58 15.11
CA GLY A 45 5.04 1.21 16.32
C GLY A 45 3.74 1.96 16.11
N LEU A 46 3.31 2.17 14.87
CA LEU A 46 2.03 2.78 14.50
C LEU A 46 0.86 1.80 14.73
N ASN A 47 0.77 1.25 15.93
CA ASN A 47 -0.10 0.11 16.26
C ASN A 47 -1.58 0.42 16.12
N LYS A 48 -1.99 1.70 16.13
CA LYS A 48 -3.39 2.11 15.93
C LYS A 48 -3.69 2.52 14.49
N LEU A 49 -2.72 2.44 13.58
CA LEU A 49 -2.90 2.85 12.20
C LEU A 49 -3.86 1.92 11.48
N GLU A 50 -4.92 2.49 10.93
CA GLU A 50 -5.97 1.78 10.19
C GLU A 50 -5.84 2.01 8.69
N ARG A 51 -5.34 3.20 8.29
CA ARG A 51 -5.17 3.59 6.88
C ARG A 51 -3.80 4.19 6.62
N LEU A 52 -3.10 3.66 5.62
CA LEU A 52 -1.80 4.14 5.16
C LEU A 52 -1.86 4.46 3.67
N ASN A 53 -1.51 5.68 3.32
CA ASN A 53 -1.42 6.15 1.94
C ASN A 53 0.02 6.57 1.64
N ILE A 54 0.64 5.95 0.65
CA ILE A 54 2.02 6.20 0.24
C ILE A 54 2.01 6.74 -1.19
N GLN A 55 2.57 7.92 -1.36
CA GLN A 55 2.52 8.69 -2.60
C GLN A 55 3.92 9.06 -3.06
N TYR A 56 4.25 8.70 -4.30
CA TYR A 56 5.51 9.04 -4.97
C TYR A 56 6.79 8.57 -4.27
N THR A 57 6.68 7.75 -3.22
CA THR A 57 7.79 7.34 -2.33
C THR A 57 8.44 6.04 -2.79
N TYR A 58 9.74 5.91 -2.55
CA TYR A 58 10.50 4.67 -2.74
C TYR A 58 10.36 3.74 -1.53
N LEU A 59 9.97 2.49 -1.79
CA LEU A 59 9.71 1.46 -0.78
C LEU A 59 10.67 0.28 -0.91
N SER A 60 11.37 -0.01 0.18
CA SER A 60 12.18 -1.24 0.31
C SER A 60 11.35 -2.44 0.77
N ASN A 61 11.94 -3.62 0.68
CA ASN A 61 11.38 -4.82 1.28
C ASN A 61 11.21 -4.70 2.80
N ASP A 62 12.10 -3.98 3.49
CA ASP A 62 12.00 -3.75 4.93
C ASP A 62 10.82 -2.85 5.28
N ASN A 63 10.57 -1.79 4.50
CA ASN A 63 9.38 -0.96 4.68
C ASN A 63 8.10 -1.79 4.57
N MET A 64 8.02 -2.69 3.57
CA MET A 64 6.83 -3.52 3.44
C MET A 64 6.68 -4.56 4.54
N LYS A 65 7.77 -5.13 5.08
CA LYS A 65 7.70 -6.00 6.27
C LYS A 65 7.10 -5.27 7.47
N GLU A 66 7.41 -3.99 7.64
CA GLU A 66 6.83 -3.17 8.69
C GLU A 66 5.34 -2.89 8.44
N ILE A 67 4.99 -2.49 7.21
CA ILE A 67 3.60 -2.18 6.82
C ILE A 67 2.67 -3.37 7.05
N ILE A 68 3.07 -4.57 6.59
CA ILE A 68 2.23 -5.77 6.76
C ILE A 68 2.17 -6.27 8.21
N ALA A 69 3.13 -5.88 9.05
CA ALA A 69 3.15 -6.21 10.47
C ALA A 69 2.28 -5.27 11.31
N LEU A 70 1.75 -4.18 10.74
CA LEU A 70 0.86 -3.27 11.46
C LEU A 70 -0.45 -3.99 11.85
N PRO A 71 -0.75 -4.10 13.15
CA PRO A 71 -1.79 -5.00 13.64
C PRO A 71 -3.21 -4.53 13.31
N ASN A 72 -3.41 -3.24 13.04
CA ASN A 72 -4.72 -2.65 12.77
C ASN A 72 -4.87 -2.09 11.35
N LEU A 73 -3.85 -2.24 10.50
CA LEU A 73 -3.88 -1.66 9.15
C LEU A 73 -4.87 -2.43 8.27
N LYS A 74 -5.92 -1.75 7.82
CA LYS A 74 -7.00 -2.31 7.00
C LYS A 74 -6.95 -1.81 5.56
N GLU A 75 -6.50 -0.58 5.36
CA GLU A 75 -6.54 0.08 4.06
C GLU A 75 -5.13 0.59 3.69
N LEU A 76 -4.63 0.10 2.55
CA LEU A 76 -3.32 0.46 2.04
C LEU A 76 -3.47 1.04 0.63
N TYR A 77 -2.93 2.23 0.44
CA TYR A 77 -3.00 2.97 -0.81
C TYR A 77 -1.59 3.24 -1.32
N PHE A 78 -1.34 2.84 -2.56
CA PHE A 78 -0.13 3.14 -3.30
C PHE A 78 -0.46 4.06 -4.47
N TYR A 79 0.12 5.24 -4.46
CA TYR A 79 -0.03 6.22 -5.53
C TYR A 79 1.33 6.53 -6.16
N ASN A 80 1.60 5.89 -7.31
CA ASN A 80 2.88 5.98 -8.01
C ASN A 80 4.12 5.76 -7.12
N PRO A 81 4.17 4.73 -6.25
CA PRO A 81 5.40 4.46 -5.52
C PRO A 81 6.45 3.89 -6.48
N GLU A 82 7.70 3.93 -6.02
CA GLU A 82 8.80 3.17 -6.60
C GLU A 82 9.14 2.05 -5.62
N PHE A 83 9.48 0.87 -6.13
CA PHE A 83 9.85 -0.28 -5.30
C PHE A 83 11.32 -0.61 -5.53
N GLU A 84 11.95 -1.16 -4.50
CA GLU A 84 13.25 -1.80 -4.61
C GLU A 84 13.27 -2.84 -5.74
N SER A 85 14.40 -2.97 -6.41
CA SER A 85 14.50 -3.74 -7.66
C SER A 85 14.16 -5.23 -7.50
N ASP A 86 14.41 -5.79 -6.32
CA ASP A 86 14.10 -7.17 -5.93
C ASP A 86 12.81 -7.28 -5.09
N PHE A 87 11.96 -6.23 -5.09
CA PHE A 87 10.74 -6.21 -4.32
C PHE A 87 9.82 -7.38 -4.66
N SER A 88 9.43 -8.13 -3.61
CA SER A 88 8.58 -9.32 -3.77
C SER A 88 7.18 -9.13 -3.17
N PHE A 89 6.17 -9.32 -4.03
CA PHE A 89 4.76 -9.35 -3.61
C PHE A 89 4.39 -10.59 -2.78
N GLU A 90 5.30 -11.56 -2.61
CA GLU A 90 5.07 -12.69 -1.71
C GLU A 90 4.89 -12.26 -0.25
N LEU A 91 5.43 -11.10 0.13
CA LEU A 91 5.25 -10.53 1.46
C LEU A 91 3.77 -10.30 1.80
N PHE A 92 2.90 -10.05 0.81
CA PHE A 92 1.46 -9.91 1.05
C PHE A 92 0.79 -11.17 1.59
N LYS A 93 1.39 -12.36 1.41
CA LYS A 93 0.90 -13.60 2.03
C LYS A 93 0.84 -13.49 3.56
N LYS A 94 1.69 -12.65 4.15
CA LYS A 94 1.74 -12.39 5.59
C LYS A 94 0.88 -11.19 6.02
N ALA A 95 0.30 -10.44 5.09
CA ALA A 95 -0.58 -9.31 5.39
C ALA A 95 -1.95 -9.83 5.88
N SER A 96 -2.07 -10.06 7.18
CA SER A 96 -3.27 -10.66 7.78
C SER A 96 -4.45 -9.68 7.89
N ASN A 97 -4.18 -8.38 7.94
CA ASN A 97 -5.18 -7.37 8.31
C ASN A 97 -5.67 -6.50 7.15
N ILE A 98 -4.92 -6.43 6.05
CA ILE A 98 -5.21 -5.54 4.92
C ILE A 98 -6.39 -6.08 4.11
N GLN A 99 -7.48 -5.31 4.06
CA GLN A 99 -8.72 -5.68 3.39
C GLN A 99 -8.97 -4.86 2.12
N THR A 100 -8.46 -3.63 2.08
CA THR A 100 -8.54 -2.75 0.91
C THR A 100 -7.14 -2.43 0.42
N LEU A 101 -6.89 -2.74 -0.84
CA LEU A 101 -5.66 -2.36 -1.53
C LEU A 101 -6.00 -1.45 -2.69
N THR A 102 -5.40 -0.27 -2.74
CA THR A 102 -5.47 0.63 -3.91
C THR A 102 -4.11 0.75 -4.53
N VAL A 103 -4.05 0.53 -5.84
CA VAL A 103 -2.84 0.64 -6.64
C VAL A 103 -3.11 1.59 -7.80
N HIS A 104 -2.35 2.68 -7.82
CA HIS A 104 -2.36 3.66 -8.91
C HIS A 104 -0.97 3.77 -9.54
N GLY A 105 -0.93 3.88 -10.87
CA GLY A 105 0.30 4.02 -11.64
C GLY A 105 0.80 2.72 -12.28
N ASN A 106 2.09 2.69 -12.59
CA ASN A 106 2.73 1.64 -13.39
C ASN A 106 3.03 0.34 -12.62
N LEU A 107 2.45 0.15 -11.44
CA LEU A 107 2.64 -1.03 -10.59
C LEU A 107 2.00 -2.31 -11.15
N LEU A 108 1.32 -2.21 -12.29
CA LEU A 108 0.64 -3.32 -12.93
C LEU A 108 1.56 -4.47 -13.28
N ASN A 109 2.80 -4.20 -13.72
CA ASN A 109 3.74 -5.26 -14.06
C ASN A 109 4.10 -6.13 -12.85
N TYR A 110 4.11 -5.52 -11.65
CA TYR A 110 4.38 -6.24 -10.42
C TYR A 110 3.15 -6.98 -9.89
N VAL A 111 1.97 -6.36 -9.92
CA VAL A 111 0.72 -7.01 -9.49
C VAL A 111 0.36 -8.17 -10.44
N ALA A 112 0.59 -8.02 -11.75
CA ALA A 112 0.28 -9.03 -12.76
C ALA A 112 1.28 -10.20 -12.82
N SER A 113 2.35 -10.20 -12.03
CA SER A 113 3.40 -11.25 -12.01
C SER A 113 2.96 -12.61 -11.43
N GLY A 114 1.65 -12.85 -11.25
CA GLY A 114 1.10 -14.09 -10.70
C GLY A 114 1.04 -14.16 -9.16
N LEU A 115 1.56 -13.14 -8.47
CA LEU A 115 1.60 -13.07 -7.01
C LEU A 115 0.32 -12.49 -6.38
N VAL A 116 -0.68 -12.13 -7.21
CA VAL A 116 -2.03 -11.73 -6.75
C VAL A 116 -2.72 -12.77 -5.86
N LYS A 117 -2.37 -14.06 -6.02
CA LYS A 117 -2.86 -15.16 -5.17
C LYS A 117 -2.47 -14.99 -3.70
N ASN A 118 -1.41 -14.22 -3.43
CA ASN A 118 -0.95 -13.91 -2.07
C ASN A 118 -1.76 -12.78 -1.40
N LEU A 119 -2.65 -12.10 -2.14
CA LEU A 119 -3.58 -11.10 -1.58
C LEU A 119 -4.76 -11.77 -0.85
N THR A 120 -4.46 -12.72 0.03
CA THR A 120 -5.44 -13.65 0.61
C THR A 120 -6.47 -12.97 1.51
N ASN A 121 -6.16 -11.81 2.10
CA ASN A 121 -7.11 -11.07 2.95
C ASN A 121 -7.77 -9.88 2.25
N VAL A 122 -7.33 -9.55 1.04
CA VAL A 122 -7.86 -8.41 0.29
C VAL A 122 -9.25 -8.74 -0.24
N LYS A 123 -10.22 -7.90 0.14
CA LYS A 123 -11.63 -8.00 -0.26
C LYS A 123 -12.03 -6.93 -1.26
N LYS A 124 -11.33 -5.80 -1.24
CA LYS A 124 -11.50 -4.69 -2.18
C LYS A 124 -10.18 -4.36 -2.83
N LEU A 125 -10.15 -4.36 -4.16
CA LEU A 125 -9.02 -3.94 -4.96
C LEU A 125 -9.44 -2.74 -5.82
N VAL A 126 -8.67 -1.67 -5.78
CA VAL A 126 -8.84 -0.50 -6.65
C VAL A 126 -7.62 -0.41 -7.54
N LEU A 127 -7.84 -0.49 -8.86
CA LEU A 127 -6.84 -0.40 -9.89
C LEU A 127 -7.11 0.85 -10.75
N ASN A 128 -6.30 1.88 -10.55
CA ASN A 128 -6.35 3.08 -11.37
C ASN A 128 -5.14 3.09 -12.29
N ALA A 129 -5.25 2.31 -13.36
CA ALA A 129 -4.30 2.22 -14.45
C ALA A 129 -5.12 1.92 -15.70
N GLY A 130 -4.75 2.48 -16.85
CA GLY A 130 -5.55 2.53 -18.08
C GLY A 130 -5.83 1.18 -18.73
N PHE A 131 -6.52 0.29 -18.03
CA PHE A 131 -6.91 -1.01 -18.53
C PHE A 131 -8.01 -0.85 -19.57
N GLU A 132 -8.01 -1.68 -20.62
CA GLU A 132 -9.12 -1.70 -21.58
C GLU A 132 -10.34 -2.48 -21.04
N GLY A 133 -10.22 -3.11 -19.87
CA GLY A 133 -11.29 -3.89 -19.24
C GLY A 133 -10.89 -4.47 -17.88
N ILE A 134 -11.61 -5.48 -17.42
CA ILE A 134 -11.30 -6.20 -16.17
C ILE A 134 -10.09 -7.12 -16.40
N PRO A 135 -8.97 -6.95 -15.67
CA PRO A 135 -7.78 -7.79 -15.87
C PRO A 135 -8.04 -9.23 -15.39
N LYS A 136 -7.67 -10.25 -16.16
CA LYS A 136 -7.94 -11.66 -15.81
C LYS A 136 -7.35 -12.10 -14.47
N PHE A 137 -6.21 -11.55 -14.07
CA PHE A 137 -5.56 -11.91 -12.80
C PHE A 137 -6.43 -11.60 -11.57
N VAL A 138 -7.42 -10.71 -11.68
CA VAL A 138 -8.27 -10.36 -10.52
C VAL A 138 -9.09 -11.55 -10.04
N TYR A 139 -9.41 -12.49 -10.94
CA TYR A 139 -10.14 -13.72 -10.62
C TYR A 139 -9.27 -14.74 -9.88
N ASP A 140 -7.94 -14.56 -9.85
CA ASP A 140 -7.01 -15.38 -9.07
C ASP A 140 -6.89 -14.89 -7.60
N ILE A 141 -7.51 -13.76 -7.24
CA ILE A 141 -7.45 -13.22 -5.87
C ILE A 141 -8.51 -13.93 -5.01
N PRO A 142 -8.12 -14.76 -4.02
CA PRO A 142 -9.03 -15.77 -3.45
C PRO A 142 -10.28 -15.23 -2.76
N ASN A 143 -10.21 -14.02 -2.19
CA ASN A 143 -11.26 -13.44 -1.36
C ASN A 143 -11.73 -12.08 -1.87
N LEU A 144 -11.43 -11.74 -3.13
CA LEU A 144 -11.82 -10.48 -3.72
C LEU A 144 -13.32 -10.43 -3.96
N LYS A 145 -13.99 -9.41 -3.42
CA LYS A 145 -15.43 -9.20 -3.56
C LYS A 145 -15.76 -7.96 -4.38
N LYS A 146 -14.88 -6.97 -4.32
CA LYS A 146 -15.07 -5.66 -4.95
C LYS A 146 -13.83 -5.30 -5.76
N LEU A 147 -14.05 -4.99 -7.03
CA LEU A 147 -13.03 -4.44 -7.90
C LEU A 147 -13.47 -3.07 -8.36
N THR A 148 -12.59 -2.07 -8.26
CA THR A 148 -12.75 -0.82 -8.98
C THR A 148 -11.64 -0.75 -10.02
N VAL A 149 -11.97 -0.58 -11.30
CA VAL A 149 -11.01 -0.43 -12.38
C VAL A 149 -11.41 0.73 -13.29
N ASN A 150 -10.51 1.65 -13.59
CA ASN A 150 -10.80 2.88 -14.36
C ASN A 150 -12.06 3.60 -13.89
N PHE A 151 -12.19 3.81 -12.58
CA PHE A 151 -13.35 4.46 -11.96
C PHE A 151 -14.69 3.70 -12.14
N ARG A 152 -14.67 2.43 -12.56
CA ARG A 152 -15.85 1.57 -12.63
C ARG A 152 -15.78 0.51 -11.55
N GLU A 153 -16.81 0.46 -10.71
CA GLU A 153 -16.94 -0.58 -9.69
C GLU A 153 -17.63 -1.82 -10.27
N VAL A 154 -17.11 -2.99 -9.88
CA VAL A 154 -17.59 -4.31 -10.25
C VAL A 154 -17.66 -5.14 -8.96
N GLN A 155 -18.82 -5.74 -8.71
CA GLN A 155 -18.95 -6.78 -7.68
C GLN A 155 -18.53 -8.11 -8.30
N LEU A 156 -17.75 -8.89 -7.56
CA LEU A 156 -17.36 -10.25 -7.95
C LEU A 156 -18.10 -11.23 -7.06
N ASP A 157 -18.74 -12.22 -7.69
CA ASP A 157 -19.51 -13.27 -7.03
C ASP A 157 -18.62 -14.37 -6.44
#